data_AF-A0A7C1G0Q1-F1
#
_entry.id   AF-A0A7C1G0Q1-F1
#
_cell.length_a   1.000
_cell.length_b   1.000
_cell.length_c   1.000
_cell.angle_alpha   90.00
_cell.angle_beta   90.00
_cell.angle_gamma   90.00
#
_symmetry.space_group_name_H-M   'P 1'
#
loop_
_entity.id
_entity.type
_entity.pdbx_description
1 polymer ?
#
loop_
_entity_poly.entity_id
_entity_poly.type
_entity_poly.pdbx_seq_one_letter_code
_entity_poly.pdbx_strand_id
1 'polypeptide(L)'
;MGKKEKHCDPDNPEDAKQGDNWDHVALDPEHRLLLSVVPGKRTVEKVEALVEDFKQRTQGRPMNLITSDEYKPYRQAILKAYGERVVPERTGKPGRPKAPYYKPSSELKYATVHKTREKGRVVKIDFRVVFGTVAAVMAALKLSKVSHRINTAFVERQNGTDRNRNGRKVRKTYCFSKDWDIHDAVTYFTMYSYNFCWPVRTLRQRGPNGQWLPQTPAMAAGLTDHVWSLWEWLTFPAVQRE
;
A
#
# COMPACT_ATOMS: atom_id res chain seq x y z
N MET A 1 12.17 -5.74 15.06
CA MET A 1 13.29 -6.56 14.58
C MET A 1 14.14 -7.01 15.77
N GLY A 2 15.05 -8.00 15.61
CA GLY A 2 16.09 -8.49 16.57
C GLY A 2 15.66 -8.96 17.99
N LYS A 3 14.73 -8.23 18.60
CA LYS A 3 14.05 -8.46 19.87
C LYS A 3 12.55 -8.58 19.64
N LYS A 4 11.85 -9.39 20.44
CA LYS A 4 10.36 -9.46 20.40
C LYS A 4 9.79 -8.20 21.05
N GLU A 5 8.65 -7.71 20.56
CA GLU A 5 8.00 -6.49 21.09
C GLU A 5 7.84 -6.53 22.61
N LYS A 6 7.39 -7.67 23.15
CA LYS A 6 7.24 -7.88 24.61
C LYS A 6 8.52 -7.76 25.43
N HIS A 7 9.69 -7.72 24.80
CA HIS A 7 10.96 -7.55 25.47
C HIS A 7 11.57 -6.17 25.16
N CYS A 8 10.97 -5.36 24.27
CA CYS A 8 11.47 -4.04 23.93
C CYS A 8 11.23 -3.06 25.08
N ASP A 9 12.23 -2.22 25.33
CA ASP A 9 12.20 -1.11 26.27
C ASP A 9 11.93 0.18 25.49
N PRO A 10 10.80 0.87 25.71
CA PRO A 10 10.48 2.12 25.03
C PRO A 10 11.49 3.24 25.27
N ASP A 11 12.19 3.21 26.41
CA ASP A 11 13.15 4.25 26.80
C ASP A 11 14.56 3.97 26.29
N ASN A 12 14.80 2.77 25.72
CA ASN A 12 16.07 2.42 25.10
C ASN A 12 16.09 2.81 23.60
N PRO A 13 16.93 3.75 23.17
CA PRO A 13 17.05 4.12 21.76
C PRO A 13 17.44 2.97 20.84
N GLU A 14 18.16 1.96 21.33
CA GLU A 14 18.54 0.77 20.55
C GLU A 14 17.32 -0.08 20.17
N ASP A 15 16.25 -0.01 20.98
CA ASP A 15 14.99 -0.72 20.76
C ASP A 15 14.05 0.00 19.79
N ALA A 16 14.39 1.21 19.33
CA ALA A 16 13.56 2.00 18.43
C ALA A 16 13.20 1.28 17.11
N LYS A 17 14.12 0.45 16.59
CA LYS A 17 13.89 -0.40 15.40
C LYS A 17 13.52 -1.84 15.75
N GLN A 18 13.53 -2.20 17.04
CA GLN A 18 13.30 -3.56 17.49
C GLN A 18 11.79 -3.88 17.59
N GLY A 19 11.42 -5.12 17.91
CA GLY A 19 10.01 -5.50 18.10
C GLY A 19 9.14 -5.55 16.84
N ASP A 20 7.86 -5.23 16.96
CA ASP A 20 6.88 -5.31 15.90
C ASP A 20 7.11 -4.21 14.87
N ASN A 21 7.21 -4.62 13.61
CA ASN A 21 7.36 -3.76 12.44
C ASN A 21 6.30 -4.17 11.40
N TRP A 22 5.90 -3.19 10.59
CA TRP A 22 4.82 -3.29 9.63
C TRP A 22 5.32 -2.95 8.24
N ASP A 23 4.74 -3.60 7.24
CA ASP A 23 4.86 -3.17 5.85
C ASP A 23 3.66 -2.29 5.52
N HIS A 24 3.91 -0.99 5.34
CA HIS A 24 2.90 -0.08 4.83
C HIS A 24 2.86 -0.29 3.31
N VAL A 25 1.75 -0.79 2.77
CA VAL A 25 1.67 -1.25 1.37
C VAL A 25 0.58 -0.51 0.61
N ALA A 26 0.91 -0.06 -0.61
CA ALA A 26 -0.04 0.41 -1.60
C ALA A 26 -0.08 -0.56 -2.79
N LEU A 27 -1.28 -1.03 -3.13
CA LEU A 27 -1.51 -2.05 -4.15
C LEU A 27 -2.66 -1.64 -5.05
N ASP A 28 -2.44 -1.75 -6.36
CA ASP A 28 -3.50 -1.67 -7.35
C ASP A 28 -4.18 -3.05 -7.47
N PRO A 29 -5.46 -3.16 -7.09
CA PRO A 29 -6.14 -4.42 -7.15
C PRO A 29 -6.43 -4.85 -8.58
N GLU A 30 -6.62 -3.97 -9.58
CA GLU A 30 -6.98 -4.39 -10.94
C GLU A 30 -5.86 -5.21 -11.59
N HIS A 31 -4.63 -4.71 -11.52
CA HIS A 31 -3.47 -5.39 -12.06
C HIS A 31 -2.75 -6.28 -11.04
N ARG A 32 -3.24 -6.34 -9.78
CA ARG A 32 -2.56 -6.97 -8.63
C ARG A 32 -1.15 -6.40 -8.41
N LEU A 33 -0.91 -5.16 -8.85
CA LEU A 33 0.41 -4.55 -8.89
C LEU A 33 0.75 -3.95 -7.52
N LEU A 34 1.90 -4.34 -6.97
CA LEU A 34 2.47 -3.64 -5.82
C LEU A 34 3.11 -2.35 -6.29
N LEU A 35 2.56 -1.21 -5.88
CA LEU A 35 3.07 0.09 -6.27
C LEU A 35 4.14 0.57 -5.30
N SER A 36 3.89 0.43 -3.99
CA SER A 36 4.80 0.90 -2.96
C SER A 36 4.75 0.01 -1.73
N VAL A 37 5.89 -0.11 -1.07
CA VAL A 37 6.01 -0.64 0.28
C VAL A 37 6.98 0.23 1.08
N VAL A 38 6.63 0.52 2.33
CA VAL A 38 7.50 1.20 3.28
C VAL A 38 7.57 0.35 4.56
N PRO A 39 8.67 -0.39 4.79
CA PRO A 39 8.85 -1.14 6.03
C PRO A 39 9.15 -0.21 7.21
N GLY A 40 8.60 -0.54 8.39
CA GLY A 40 8.96 0.13 9.64
C GLY A 40 7.91 0.11 10.73
N LYS A 41 8.16 0.87 11.78
CA LYS A 41 7.20 1.12 12.85
C LYS A 41 5.92 1.74 12.29
N ARG A 42 4.82 1.56 13.02
CA ARG A 42 3.52 2.09 12.65
C ARG A 42 3.43 3.56 13.08
N THR A 43 4.06 4.44 12.30
CA THR A 43 4.14 5.88 12.59
C THR A 43 3.50 6.72 11.50
N VAL A 44 3.25 8.00 11.79
CA VAL A 44 2.66 8.94 10.82
C VAL A 44 3.60 9.15 9.64
N GLU A 45 4.91 9.27 9.91
CA GLU A 45 5.95 9.52 8.92
C GLU A 45 6.02 8.39 7.89
N LYS A 46 5.85 7.14 8.33
CA LYS A 46 5.85 5.96 7.44
C LYS A 46 4.61 5.93 6.55
N VAL A 47 3.46 6.34 7.06
CA VAL A 47 2.23 6.46 6.27
C VAL A 47 2.33 7.61 5.28
N GLU A 48 2.88 8.76 5.68
CA GLU A 48 3.12 9.88 4.77
C GLU A 48 4.10 9.49 3.66
N ALA A 49 5.19 8.79 3.99
CA ALA A 49 6.15 8.29 3.01
C ALA A 49 5.51 7.33 2.00
N LEU A 50 4.64 6.40 2.47
CA LEU A 50 3.91 5.50 1.59
C LEU A 50 3.01 6.25 0.60
N VAL A 51 2.21 7.20 1.11
CA VAL A 51 1.24 7.93 0.29
C VAL A 51 1.94 8.85 -0.71
N GLU A 52 3.07 9.46 -0.30
CA GLU A 52 3.88 10.30 -1.18
C GLU A 52 4.57 9.49 -2.28
N ASP A 53 5.20 8.36 -1.96
CA ASP A 53 5.80 7.47 -2.98
C ASP A 53 4.73 6.92 -3.94
N PHE A 54 3.55 6.56 -3.42
CA PHE A 54 2.40 6.17 -4.25
C PHE A 54 1.96 7.30 -5.19
N LYS A 55 1.89 8.55 -4.69
CA LYS A 55 1.55 9.72 -5.51
C LYS A 55 2.59 9.96 -6.60
N GLN A 56 3.88 9.87 -6.28
CA GLN A 56 4.96 10.04 -7.26
C GLN A 56 4.89 8.99 -8.37
N ARG A 57 4.72 7.70 -8.02
CA ARG A 57 4.61 6.59 -8.98
C ARG A 57 3.38 6.67 -9.88
N THR A 58 2.33 7.33 -9.41
CA THR A 58 1.09 7.55 -10.17
C THR A 58 1.03 8.93 -10.81
N GLN A 59 2.12 9.71 -10.74
CA GLN A 59 2.21 11.09 -11.25
C GLN A 59 1.09 11.99 -10.71
N GLY A 60 0.61 11.73 -9.49
CA GLY A 60 -0.46 12.49 -8.86
C GLY A 60 -1.85 12.27 -9.44
N ARG A 61 -2.03 11.28 -10.32
CA ARG A 61 -3.34 10.98 -10.92
C ARG A 61 -4.39 10.73 -9.83
N PRO A 62 -5.61 11.31 -9.92
CA PRO A 62 -6.68 10.98 -9.00
C PRO A 62 -7.08 9.50 -9.14
N MET A 63 -7.20 8.80 -8.01
CA MET A 63 -7.66 7.42 -8.00
C MET A 63 -9.19 7.36 -8.00
N ASN A 64 -9.75 6.40 -8.72
CA ASN A 64 -11.21 6.17 -8.74
C ASN A 64 -11.78 5.96 -7.34
N LEU A 65 -11.06 5.19 -6.52
CA LEU A 65 -11.37 4.98 -5.11
C LEU A 65 -10.12 4.49 -4.37
N ILE A 66 -9.80 5.12 -3.24
CA ILE A 66 -8.81 4.61 -2.28
C ILE A 66 -9.57 3.90 -1.15
N THR A 67 -9.09 2.72 -0.75
CA THR A 67 -9.63 1.99 0.40
C THR A 67 -8.52 1.58 1.36
N SER A 68 -8.74 1.74 2.66
CA SER A 68 -7.81 1.26 3.68
C SER A 68 -8.54 0.71 4.91
N ASP A 69 -7.77 0.25 5.89
CA ASP A 69 -8.28 0.08 7.24
C ASP A 69 -8.54 1.44 7.91
N GLU A 70 -9.03 1.42 9.15
CA GLU A 70 -9.27 2.63 9.94
C GLU A 70 -8.05 3.18 10.68
N TYR A 71 -6.84 2.96 10.16
CA TYR A 71 -5.68 3.56 10.78
C TYR A 71 -5.69 5.08 10.62
N LYS A 72 -5.77 5.79 11.75
CA LYS A 72 -6.00 7.24 11.83
C LYS A 72 -5.08 8.09 10.91
N PRO A 73 -3.77 7.81 10.77
CA PRO A 73 -2.89 8.64 9.96
C PRO A 73 -3.23 8.68 8.46
N TYR A 74 -3.86 7.63 7.90
CA TYR A 74 -4.17 7.59 6.46
C TYR A 74 -5.03 8.77 6.01
N ARG A 75 -6.00 9.18 6.83
CA ARG A 75 -6.88 10.31 6.48
C ARG A 75 -6.07 11.58 6.21
N GLN A 76 -5.12 11.91 7.08
CA GLN A 76 -4.32 13.14 6.94
C GLN A 76 -3.27 13.00 5.85
N ALA A 77 -2.60 11.85 5.75
CA ALA A 77 -1.61 11.61 4.71
C ALA A 77 -2.22 11.69 3.30
N ILE A 78 -3.39 11.06 3.08
CA ILE A 78 -4.11 11.12 1.80
C ILE A 78 -4.58 12.56 1.52
N LEU A 79 -5.08 13.29 2.52
CA LEU A 79 -5.51 14.67 2.36
C LEU A 79 -4.34 15.61 2.01
N LYS A 80 -3.17 15.41 2.62
CA LYS A 80 -1.95 16.18 2.31
C LYS A 80 -1.46 15.91 0.89
N ALA A 81 -1.56 14.66 0.44
CA ALA A 81 -1.08 14.24 -0.87
C ALA A 81 -2.04 14.63 -2.03
N TYR A 82 -3.35 14.42 -1.85
CA TYR A 82 -4.37 14.57 -2.91
C TYR A 82 -5.38 15.70 -2.67
N GLY A 83 -5.26 16.42 -1.55
CA GLY A 83 -6.11 17.58 -1.27
C GLY A 83 -5.63 18.85 -1.97
N GLU A 84 -6.54 19.80 -2.07
CA GLU A 84 -6.27 21.14 -2.56
C GLU A 84 -5.73 22.00 -1.41
N ARG A 85 -4.57 22.63 -1.65
CA ARG A 85 -3.97 23.57 -0.70
C ARG A 85 -4.71 24.90 -0.76
N VAL A 86 -5.35 25.27 0.35
CA VAL A 86 -6.05 26.55 0.51
C VAL A 86 -5.18 27.49 1.33
N VAL A 87 -4.83 28.64 0.75
CA VAL A 87 -4.25 29.76 1.47
C VAL A 87 -5.40 30.71 1.84
N PRO A 88 -5.82 30.76 3.11
CA PRO A 88 -6.91 31.63 3.51
C PRO A 88 -6.54 33.10 3.33
N GLU A 89 -7.50 33.90 2.87
CA GLU A 89 -7.31 35.34 2.73
C GLU A 89 -6.96 35.98 4.09
N ARG A 90 -6.11 37.01 4.04
CA ARG A 90 -5.77 37.77 5.24
C ARG A 90 -7.00 38.58 5.66
N THR A 91 -7.39 38.42 6.92
CA THR A 91 -8.57 39.08 7.48
C THR A 91 -8.39 40.58 7.71
N GLY A 92 -7.16 41.10 7.59
CA GLY A 92 -6.82 42.51 7.88
C GLY A 92 -6.92 42.90 9.37
N LYS A 93 -7.35 42.00 10.25
CA LYS A 93 -7.48 42.21 11.69
C LYS A 93 -6.18 41.89 12.43
N PRO A 94 -5.90 42.54 13.58
CA PRO A 94 -4.78 42.17 14.44
C PRO A 94 -4.82 40.68 14.81
N GLY A 95 -3.69 39.99 14.68
CA GLY A 95 -3.55 38.57 15.04
C GLY A 95 -2.74 37.76 14.02
N ARG A 96 -2.37 36.53 14.41
CA ARG A 96 -1.63 35.60 13.53
C ARG A 96 -2.52 35.17 12.35
N PRO A 97 -2.11 35.37 11.09
CA PRO A 97 -2.85 34.87 9.94
C PRO A 97 -3.09 33.37 10.03
N LYS A 98 -4.24 32.90 9.55
CA LYS A 98 -4.54 31.46 9.49
C LYS A 98 -3.50 30.77 8.60
N ALA A 99 -2.96 29.66 9.09
CA ALA A 99 -2.02 28.85 8.31
C ALA A 99 -2.72 28.23 7.09
N PRO A 100 -2.00 28.00 5.98
CA PRO A 100 -2.51 27.21 4.87
C PRO A 100 -2.94 25.82 5.35
N TYR A 101 -4.01 25.30 4.76
CA TYR A 101 -4.55 23.99 5.10
C TYR A 101 -5.03 23.26 3.84
N TYR A 102 -5.24 21.96 3.94
CA TYR A 102 -5.70 21.13 2.82
C TYR A 102 -7.20 20.87 2.93
N LYS A 103 -7.91 21.00 1.80
CA LYS A 103 -9.29 20.53 1.65
C LYS A 103 -9.34 19.33 0.71
N PRO A 104 -10.25 18.36 0.92
CA PRO A 104 -10.42 17.27 -0.03
C PRO A 104 -10.86 17.84 -1.38
N SER A 105 -10.18 17.45 -2.46
CA SER A 105 -10.64 17.77 -3.82
C SER A 105 -11.95 17.05 -4.12
N SER A 106 -12.75 17.60 -5.04
CA SER A 106 -14.02 16.99 -5.48
C SER A 106 -13.81 15.60 -6.12
N GLU A 107 -12.62 15.35 -6.68
CA GLU A 107 -12.25 14.07 -7.29
C GLU A 107 -11.76 13.03 -6.26
N LEU A 108 -11.45 13.44 -5.03
CA LEU A 108 -10.86 12.56 -4.02
C LEU A 108 -11.94 11.68 -3.37
N LYS A 109 -11.90 10.38 -3.70
CA LYS A 109 -12.76 9.33 -3.12
C LYS A 109 -11.94 8.43 -2.21
N TYR A 110 -12.26 8.40 -0.92
CA TYR A 110 -11.58 7.57 0.07
C TYR A 110 -12.57 6.99 1.06
N ALA A 111 -12.49 5.68 1.29
CA ALA A 111 -13.33 4.96 2.23
C ALA A 111 -12.54 3.99 3.10
N THR A 112 -13.02 3.75 4.32
CA THR A 112 -12.39 2.86 5.30
C THR A 112 -13.28 1.68 5.65
N VAL A 113 -12.63 0.59 6.07
CA VAL A 113 -13.28 -0.63 6.56
C VAL A 113 -13.13 -0.70 8.08
N HIS A 114 -14.25 -0.68 8.81
CA HIS A 114 -14.31 -0.94 10.25
C HIS A 114 -14.53 -2.43 10.49
N LYS A 115 -13.64 -3.09 11.23
CA LYS A 115 -13.80 -4.50 11.61
C LYS A 115 -14.08 -4.60 13.11
N THR A 116 -15.31 -4.94 13.47
CA THR A 116 -15.65 -5.26 14.87
C THR A 116 -15.16 -6.67 15.17
N ARG A 117 -14.43 -6.83 16.28
CA ARG A 117 -13.86 -8.11 16.70
C ARG A 117 -14.34 -8.50 18.08
N GLU A 118 -14.68 -9.78 18.22
CA GLU A 118 -14.97 -10.41 19.51
C GLU A 118 -14.10 -11.65 19.66
N LYS A 119 -13.42 -11.77 20.80
CA LYS A 119 -12.51 -12.90 21.09
C LYS A 119 -11.50 -13.18 19.95
N GLY A 120 -10.99 -12.12 19.33
CA GLY A 120 -10.01 -12.18 18.24
C GLY A 120 -10.58 -12.50 16.84
N ARG A 121 -11.88 -12.83 16.72
CA ARG A 121 -12.56 -13.09 15.44
C ARG A 121 -13.28 -11.85 14.96
N VAL A 122 -13.31 -11.63 13.64
CA VAL A 122 -14.10 -10.56 13.04
C VAL A 122 -15.57 -11.00 13.03
N VAL A 123 -16.44 -10.24 13.68
CA VAL A 123 -17.89 -10.53 13.78
C VAL A 123 -18.73 -9.63 12.90
N LYS A 124 -18.23 -8.42 12.60
CA LYS A 124 -18.93 -7.43 11.78
C LYS A 124 -17.93 -6.61 10.98
N ILE A 125 -18.32 -6.23 9.77
CA ILE A 125 -17.57 -5.34 8.90
C ILE A 125 -18.49 -4.18 8.50
N ASP A 126 -18.17 -2.98 8.95
CA ASP A 126 -18.83 -1.73 8.56
C ASP A 126 -17.91 -0.92 7.64
N PHE A 127 -18.49 0.06 6.94
CA PHE A 127 -17.76 0.92 6.01
C PHE A 127 -18.06 2.39 6.27
N ARG A 128 -17.06 3.23 6.02
CA ARG A 128 -17.20 4.67 6.17
C ARG A 128 -16.60 5.39 4.96
N VAL A 129 -17.38 6.27 4.35
CA VAL A 129 -16.86 7.23 3.36
C VAL A 129 -16.21 8.38 4.12
N VAL A 130 -14.92 8.62 3.85
CA VAL A 130 -14.12 9.65 4.51
C VAL A 130 -13.97 10.90 3.63
N PHE A 131 -13.73 10.70 2.33
CA PHE A 131 -13.72 11.76 1.31
C PHE A 131 -14.58 11.36 0.12
N GLY A 132 -15.22 12.36 -0.50
CA GLY A 132 -16.21 12.18 -1.55
C GLY A 132 -17.62 11.92 -1.01
N THR A 133 -18.59 11.77 -1.93
CA THR A 133 -19.97 11.43 -1.59
C THR A 133 -20.19 9.92 -1.64
N VAL A 134 -21.20 9.43 -0.91
CA VAL A 134 -21.61 8.01 -0.98
C VAL A 134 -21.93 7.60 -2.43
N ALA A 135 -22.65 8.45 -3.18
CA ALA A 135 -22.97 8.19 -4.57
C ALA A 135 -21.72 8.05 -5.45
N ALA A 136 -20.71 8.92 -5.27
CA ALA A 136 -19.46 8.86 -6.02
C ALA A 136 -18.64 7.60 -5.70
N VAL A 137 -18.59 7.18 -4.43
CA VAL A 137 -17.93 5.93 -4.03
C VAL A 137 -18.66 4.71 -4.61
N MET A 138 -19.99 4.69 -4.58
CA MET A 138 -20.76 3.61 -5.18
C MET A 138 -20.60 3.54 -6.70
N ALA A 139 -20.52 4.69 -7.37
CA ALA A 139 -20.21 4.74 -8.81
C ALA A 139 -18.82 4.16 -9.11
N ALA A 140 -17.81 4.50 -8.30
CA ALA A 140 -16.46 3.94 -8.45
C ALA A 140 -16.43 2.41 -8.24
N LEU A 141 -17.17 1.89 -7.26
CA LEU A 141 -17.31 0.43 -7.03
C LEU A 141 -18.05 -0.28 -8.16
N LYS A 142 -19.00 0.39 -8.82
CA LYS A 142 -19.71 -0.16 -9.98
C LYS A 142 -18.78 -0.27 -11.20
N LEU A 143 -17.86 0.68 -11.36
CA LEU A 143 -16.85 0.67 -12.43
C LEU A 143 -15.68 -0.29 -12.17
N SER A 144 -15.45 -0.67 -10.91
CA SER A 144 -14.34 -1.56 -10.55
C SER A 144 -14.48 -2.94 -11.18
N LYS A 145 -13.39 -3.43 -11.79
CA LYS A 145 -13.32 -4.78 -12.37
C LYS A 145 -13.11 -5.89 -11.34
N VAL A 146 -12.82 -5.52 -10.09
CA VAL A 146 -12.28 -6.46 -9.08
C VAL A 146 -13.13 -6.57 -7.83
N SER A 147 -13.92 -5.54 -7.48
CA SER A 147 -14.82 -5.63 -6.34
C SER A 147 -15.95 -4.62 -6.39
N HIS A 148 -17.14 -5.05 -5.96
CA HIS A 148 -18.30 -4.18 -5.75
C HIS A 148 -18.47 -3.76 -4.28
N ARG A 149 -17.47 -3.99 -3.43
CA ARG A 149 -17.50 -3.66 -2.00
C ARG A 149 -16.24 -2.92 -1.58
N ILE A 150 -16.37 -2.00 -0.63
CA ILE A 150 -15.23 -1.40 0.08
C ILE A 150 -14.57 -2.53 0.87
N ASN A 151 -13.28 -2.82 0.66
CA ASN A 151 -12.59 -3.88 1.39
C ASN A 151 -11.06 -3.71 1.34
N THR A 152 -10.35 -4.39 2.24
CA THR A 152 -8.88 -4.47 2.28
C THR A 152 -8.35 -5.83 1.83
N ALA A 153 -9.19 -6.68 1.22
CA ALA A 153 -8.90 -8.09 0.98
C ALA A 153 -7.70 -8.28 0.02
N PHE A 154 -7.50 -7.35 -0.92
CA PHE A 154 -6.39 -7.42 -1.88
C PHE A 154 -5.03 -7.23 -1.19
N VAL A 155 -4.91 -6.24 -0.31
CA VAL A 155 -3.70 -6.02 0.51
C VAL A 155 -3.51 -7.19 1.47
N GLU A 156 -4.57 -7.68 2.10
CA GLU A 156 -4.49 -8.86 3.00
C GLU A 156 -4.01 -10.12 2.28
N ARG A 157 -4.48 -10.35 1.05
CA ARG A 157 -4.00 -11.45 0.20
C ARG A 157 -2.53 -11.27 -0.18
N GLN A 158 -2.10 -10.04 -0.46
CA GLN A 158 -0.71 -9.78 -0.74
C GLN A 158 0.19 -9.98 0.48
N ASN A 159 -0.27 -9.60 1.67
CA ASN A 159 0.42 -9.92 2.92
C ASN A 159 0.54 -11.44 3.14
N GLY A 160 -0.45 -12.22 2.70
CA GLY A 160 -0.34 -13.69 2.69
C GLY A 160 0.73 -14.20 1.72
N THR A 161 0.78 -13.62 0.51
CA THR A 161 1.78 -13.95 -0.52
C THR A 161 3.20 -13.62 -0.08
N ASP A 162 3.40 -12.43 0.50
CA ASP A 162 4.70 -12.01 1.03
C ASP A 162 5.18 -12.92 2.16
N ARG A 163 4.32 -13.25 3.14
CA ARG A 163 4.68 -14.21 4.19
C ARG A 163 5.04 -15.59 3.67
N ASN A 164 4.41 -16.05 2.60
CA ASN A 164 4.74 -17.34 1.99
C ASN A 164 6.12 -17.33 1.29
N ARG A 165 6.52 -16.18 0.73
CA ARG A 165 7.78 -16.04 -0.02
C ARG A 165 8.95 -15.55 0.84
N ASN A 166 8.66 -14.88 1.94
CA ASN A 166 9.63 -14.33 2.85
C ASN A 166 9.56 -15.05 4.20
N GLY A 167 10.45 -16.03 4.39
CA GLY A 167 10.59 -16.82 5.62
C GLY A 167 10.79 -15.97 6.88
N ARG A 168 11.25 -14.72 6.74
CA ARG A 168 11.44 -13.76 7.85
C ARG A 168 10.13 -13.20 8.39
N LYS A 169 9.06 -13.25 7.58
CA LYS A 169 7.72 -12.74 7.91
C LYS A 169 6.73 -13.86 8.26
N VAL A 170 7.14 -15.12 8.15
CA VAL A 170 6.35 -16.27 8.59
C VAL A 170 6.13 -16.20 10.09
N ARG A 171 4.91 -16.54 10.54
CA ARG A 171 4.57 -16.59 11.96
C ARG A 171 5.27 -17.78 12.63
N LYS A 172 5.89 -17.58 13.80
CA LYS A 172 6.62 -18.61 14.57
C LYS A 172 7.71 -19.32 13.74
N THR A 173 8.63 -18.53 13.21
CA THR A 173 9.77 -19.00 12.41
C THR A 173 11.08 -18.87 13.18
N TYR A 174 12.04 -19.76 12.90
CA TYR A 174 13.44 -19.60 13.32
C TYR A 174 14.19 -18.58 12.44
N CYS A 175 13.64 -18.22 11.29
CA CYS A 175 14.23 -17.28 10.33
C CYS A 175 13.87 -15.82 10.62
N PHE A 176 13.45 -15.46 11.84
CA PHE A 176 13.09 -14.07 12.14
C PHE A 176 14.30 -13.17 11.91
N SER A 177 14.07 -11.99 11.34
CA SER A 177 15.18 -11.15 10.95
C SER A 177 15.80 -10.44 12.16
N LYS A 178 17.12 -10.47 12.24
CA LYS A 178 17.93 -9.85 13.31
C LYS A 178 18.58 -8.54 12.87
N ASP A 179 18.63 -8.32 11.56
CA ASP A 179 19.25 -7.18 10.91
C ASP A 179 18.18 -6.41 10.13
N TRP A 180 18.12 -5.09 10.35
CA TRP A 180 17.14 -4.20 9.73
C TRP A 180 17.36 -4.07 8.22
N ASP A 181 18.60 -3.87 7.80
CA ASP A 181 18.94 -3.61 6.40
C ASP A 181 18.67 -4.85 5.55
N ILE A 182 18.93 -6.04 6.09
CA ILE A 182 18.57 -7.30 5.45
C ILE A 182 17.04 -7.50 5.41
N HIS A 183 16.31 -7.08 6.44
CA HIS A 183 14.85 -7.18 6.43
C HIS A 183 14.23 -6.28 5.36
N ASP A 184 14.75 -5.06 5.25
CA ASP A 184 14.34 -4.06 4.27
C ASP A 184 14.65 -4.55 2.84
N ALA A 185 15.89 -4.96 2.59
CA ALA A 185 16.33 -5.48 1.30
C ALA A 185 15.50 -6.69 0.84
N VAL A 186 15.27 -7.68 1.70
CA VAL A 186 14.46 -8.87 1.35
C VAL A 186 12.99 -8.52 1.14
N THR A 187 12.47 -7.51 1.85
CA THR A 187 11.10 -7.01 1.62
C THR A 187 10.96 -6.44 0.23
N TYR A 188 11.82 -5.49 -0.15
CA TYR A 188 11.79 -4.92 -1.49
C TYR A 188 12.04 -5.95 -2.57
N PHE A 189 13.03 -6.84 -2.38
CA PHE A 189 13.31 -7.93 -3.30
C PHE A 189 12.10 -8.82 -3.53
N THR A 190 11.44 -9.28 -2.47
CA THR A 190 10.28 -10.18 -2.58
C THR A 190 9.09 -9.47 -3.23
N MET A 191 8.83 -8.23 -2.83
CA MET A 191 7.67 -7.45 -3.27
C MET A 191 7.79 -6.96 -4.71
N TYR A 192 8.97 -6.57 -5.18
CA TYR A 192 9.13 -6.12 -6.57
C TYR A 192 9.42 -7.28 -7.53
N SER A 193 10.15 -8.33 -7.13
CA SER A 193 10.24 -9.54 -7.96
C SER A 193 8.88 -10.22 -8.17
N TYR A 194 7.92 -10.05 -7.25
CA TYR A 194 6.52 -10.47 -7.45
C TYR A 194 5.91 -9.83 -8.69
N ASN A 195 6.15 -8.53 -8.92
CA ASN A 195 5.55 -7.80 -10.02
C ASN A 195 6.06 -8.29 -11.38
N PHE A 196 7.35 -8.59 -11.48
CA PHE A 196 8.01 -8.85 -12.76
C PHE A 196 8.25 -10.34 -13.06
N CYS A 197 8.59 -11.13 -12.04
CA CYS A 197 9.02 -12.52 -12.22
C CYS A 197 7.94 -13.56 -11.93
N TRP A 198 6.79 -13.17 -11.37
CA TRP A 198 5.79 -14.11 -10.87
C TRP A 198 4.44 -14.03 -11.60
N PRO A 199 4.08 -15.03 -12.42
CA PRO A 199 2.77 -15.12 -13.03
C PRO A 199 1.65 -15.35 -11.99
N VAL A 200 0.63 -14.50 -12.00
CA VAL A 200 -0.49 -14.61 -11.07
C VAL A 200 -1.66 -15.32 -11.73
N ARG A 201 -2.18 -16.37 -11.08
CA ARG A 201 -3.26 -17.20 -11.65
C ARG A 201 -4.50 -16.41 -12.07
N THR A 202 -4.85 -15.35 -11.35
CA THR A 202 -6.05 -14.55 -11.64
C THR A 202 -5.85 -13.54 -12.76
N LEU A 203 -4.63 -13.37 -13.27
CA LEU A 203 -4.32 -12.48 -14.39
C LEU A 203 -4.14 -13.23 -15.71
N ARG A 204 -4.17 -14.57 -15.73
CA ARG A 204 -3.95 -15.32 -16.97
C ARG A 204 -4.93 -14.91 -18.06
N GLN A 205 -4.45 -14.81 -19.29
CA GLN A 205 -5.25 -14.50 -20.47
C GLN A 205 -5.44 -15.74 -21.34
N ARG A 206 -6.49 -15.76 -22.15
CA ARG A 206 -6.67 -16.80 -23.18
C ARG A 206 -5.83 -16.45 -24.39
N GLY A 207 -4.95 -17.36 -24.78
CA GLY A 207 -4.17 -17.27 -26.00
C GLY A 207 -5.00 -17.65 -27.25
N PRO A 208 -4.42 -17.47 -28.44
CA PRO A 208 -5.11 -17.69 -29.71
C PRO A 208 -5.71 -19.09 -29.88
N ASN A 209 -5.05 -20.13 -29.33
CA ASN A 209 -5.52 -21.52 -29.43
C ASN A 209 -6.26 -21.97 -28.16
N GLY A 210 -6.74 -21.03 -27.35
CA GLY A 210 -7.48 -21.30 -26.12
C GLY A 210 -6.61 -21.67 -24.90
N GLN A 211 -5.28 -21.77 -25.02
CA GLN A 211 -4.40 -22.01 -23.87
C GLN A 211 -4.39 -20.82 -22.90
N TRP A 212 -4.13 -21.09 -21.61
CA TRP A 212 -3.93 -20.03 -20.63
C TRP A 212 -2.49 -19.52 -20.70
N LEU A 213 -2.31 -18.25 -21.07
CA LEU A 213 -1.01 -17.59 -21.07
C LEU A 213 -0.69 -17.02 -19.68
N PRO A 214 0.55 -17.20 -19.17
CA PRO A 214 0.98 -16.61 -17.92
C PRO A 214 0.99 -15.08 -18.05
N GLN A 215 0.58 -14.39 -16.98
CA GLN A 215 0.66 -12.93 -16.90
C GLN A 215 1.10 -12.52 -15.50
N THR A 216 2.11 -11.65 -15.42
CA THR A 216 2.56 -11.03 -14.16
C THR A 216 1.81 -9.73 -13.89
N PRO A 217 1.85 -9.19 -12.66
CA PRO A 217 1.29 -7.87 -12.37
C PRO A 217 1.88 -6.76 -13.24
N ALA A 218 3.19 -6.77 -13.50
CA ALA A 218 3.85 -5.78 -14.35
C ALA A 218 3.38 -5.90 -15.81
N MET A 219 3.17 -7.12 -16.32
CA MET A 219 2.58 -7.33 -17.65
C MET A 219 1.14 -6.82 -17.72
N ALA A 220 0.33 -7.10 -16.71
CA ALA A 220 -1.06 -6.64 -16.67
C ALA A 220 -1.15 -5.10 -16.64
N ALA A 221 -0.20 -4.45 -15.95
CA ALA A 221 -0.08 -3.00 -15.91
C ALA A 221 0.63 -2.37 -17.12
N GLY A 222 1.10 -3.17 -18.09
CA GLY A 222 1.79 -2.68 -19.29
C GLY A 222 3.22 -2.18 -19.05
N LEU A 223 3.86 -2.56 -17.94
CA LEU A 223 5.25 -2.18 -17.61
C LEU A 223 6.29 -3.07 -18.28
N THR A 224 5.87 -4.23 -18.77
CA THR A 224 6.70 -5.23 -19.49
C THR A 224 5.80 -6.09 -20.36
N ASP A 225 6.37 -6.74 -21.37
CA ASP A 225 5.67 -7.62 -22.30
C ASP A 225 5.89 -9.12 -22.01
N HIS A 226 6.82 -9.47 -21.12
CA HIS A 226 7.16 -10.84 -20.78
C HIS A 226 7.32 -11.06 -19.27
N VAL A 227 7.39 -12.35 -18.89
CA VAL A 227 7.71 -12.78 -17.52
C VAL A 227 9.23 -12.75 -17.36
N TRP A 228 9.73 -11.92 -16.45
CA TRP A 228 11.16 -11.79 -16.22
C TRP A 228 11.69 -13.03 -15.52
N SER A 229 12.85 -13.53 -15.98
CA SER A 229 13.60 -14.45 -15.14
C SER A 229 14.19 -13.69 -13.94
N LEU A 230 14.53 -14.41 -12.86
CA LEU A 230 15.17 -13.74 -11.72
C LEU A 230 16.55 -13.19 -12.10
N TRP A 231 17.28 -13.90 -12.96
CA TRP A 231 18.59 -13.47 -13.46
C TRP A 231 18.48 -12.16 -14.24
N GLU A 232 17.55 -12.11 -15.19
CA GLU A 232 17.28 -10.93 -15.99
C GLU A 232 16.90 -9.74 -15.11
N TRP A 233 15.96 -9.93 -14.18
CA TRP A 233 15.51 -8.86 -13.28
C TRP A 233 16.63 -8.32 -12.39
N LEU A 234 17.55 -9.18 -11.93
CA LEU A 234 18.70 -8.79 -11.11
C LEU A 234 19.82 -8.12 -11.89
N THR A 235 20.00 -8.48 -13.16
CA THR A 235 21.09 -7.98 -14.01
C THR A 235 20.67 -6.79 -14.86
N PHE A 236 19.38 -6.48 -14.91
CA PHE A 236 18.87 -5.35 -15.65
C PHE A 236 19.34 -4.02 -15.05
N PRO A 237 19.94 -3.11 -15.85
CA PRO A 237 20.38 -1.82 -15.36
C PRO A 237 19.20 -0.99 -14.84
N ALA A 238 19.20 -0.69 -13.55
CA ALA A 238 18.19 0.18 -12.93
C ALA A 238 18.27 1.64 -13.45
N VAL A 239 19.45 2.07 -13.90
CA VAL A 239 19.66 3.35 -14.56
C VAL A 239 20.02 3.05 -16.01
N GLN A 240 19.06 3.27 -16.89
CA GLN A 240 19.30 3.32 -18.33
C GLN A 240 19.75 4.74 -18.64
N ARG A 241 21.02 4.90 -19.04
CA ARG A 241 21.46 6.17 -19.61
C ARG A 241 20.94 6.19 -21.05
N GLU A 242 20.12 7.19 -21.37
CA GLU A 242 19.77 7.53 -22.75
C GLU A 242 21.02 7.95 -23.55
#